data_AF-A0A9D6Q0C3-F1
#
_entry.id   AF-A0A9D6Q0C3-F1
#
_cell.length_a   1.000
_cell.length_b   1.000
_cell.length_c   1.000
_cell.angle_alpha   90.00
_cell.angle_beta   90.00
_cell.angle_gamma   90.00
#
_symmetry.space_group_name_H-M   'P 1'
#
loop_
_entity.id
_entity.type
_entity.pdbx_description
1 polymer ?
#
loop_
_entity_poly.entity_id
_entity_poly.type
_entity_poly.pdbx_seq_one_letter_code
_entity_poly.pdbx_strand_id
1 'polypeptide(L)'
;MNRRFELVVVARELLYPVQLRFGIGVGIITTEIARDAIGIDGPAFYDSRRALEQAKREGREVRFQGLGEELDMAVNTLALLLSALTSQRTERQFEVVGLYRKLGTHARVAQELGVSRASVTKTLSAAQWEAVGGEETMRKLLTLRRLG
;
A
#
# COMPACT_ATOMS: atom_id res chain seq x y z
N MET A 1 -7.81 14.38 -0.36
CA MET A 1 -6.83 13.41 0.17
C MET A 1 -7.23 12.01 -0.32
N ASN A 2 -6.44 11.39 -1.20
CA ASN A 2 -6.80 10.14 -1.86
C ASN A 2 -6.48 8.95 -0.93
N ARG A 3 -7.50 8.39 -0.25
CA ARG A 3 -7.35 7.36 0.82
C ARG A 3 -7.11 5.93 0.32
N ARG A 4 -7.12 5.70 -1.00
CA ARG A 4 -7.18 4.34 -1.59
C ARG A 4 -5.92 3.50 -1.34
N PHE A 5 -4.72 4.11 -1.42
CA PHE A 5 -3.46 3.40 -1.19
C PHE A 5 -3.09 3.28 0.29
N GLU A 6 -3.49 4.25 1.11
CA GLU A 6 -3.27 4.20 2.57
C GLU A 6 -3.88 2.97 3.21
N LEU A 7 -5.03 2.50 2.70
CA LEU A 7 -5.68 1.30 3.20
C LEU A 7 -4.81 0.05 3.03
N VAL A 8 -4.08 -0.07 1.92
CA VAL A 8 -3.16 -1.20 1.70
C VAL A 8 -2.04 -1.15 2.73
N VAL A 9 -1.41 0.03 2.88
CA VAL A 9 -0.31 0.24 3.82
C VAL A 9 -0.76 -0.03 5.25
N VAL A 10 -1.91 0.52 5.67
CA VAL A 10 -2.47 0.35 7.01
C VAL A 10 -2.90 -1.10 7.25
N ALA A 11 -3.56 -1.76 6.30
CA ALA A 11 -3.97 -3.15 6.46
C ALA A 11 -2.76 -4.06 6.61
N ARG A 12 -1.70 -3.84 5.82
CA ARG A 12 -0.43 -4.54 5.97
C ARG A 12 0.15 -4.32 7.37
N GLU A 13 0.14 -3.06 7.85
CA GLU A 13 0.61 -2.68 9.19
C GLU A 13 -0.15 -3.31 10.35
N LEU A 14 -1.47 -3.38 10.25
CA LEU A 14 -2.31 -3.90 11.32
C LEU A 14 -2.35 -5.43 11.37
N LEU A 15 -2.10 -6.09 10.24
CA LEU A 15 -2.30 -7.53 10.11
C LEU A 15 -0.99 -8.32 10.04
N TYR A 16 0.18 -7.68 10.11
CA TYR A 16 1.46 -8.39 10.20
C TYR A 16 1.46 -9.39 11.37
N PRO A 17 1.98 -10.63 11.21
CA PRO A 17 2.73 -11.15 10.04
C PRO A 17 1.88 -11.79 8.94
N VAL A 18 0.55 -11.61 8.92
CA VAL A 18 -0.33 -12.16 7.88
C VAL A 18 0.01 -11.53 6.52
N GLN A 19 0.32 -12.37 5.54
CA GLN A 19 0.53 -11.95 4.17
C GLN A 19 -0.80 -11.75 3.46
N LEU A 20 -1.06 -10.53 2.99
CA LEU A 20 -2.29 -10.17 2.30
C LEU A 20 -2.03 -10.02 0.80
N ARG A 21 -3.10 -10.19 0.00
CA ARG A 21 -3.10 -9.81 -1.41
C ARG A 21 -4.25 -8.87 -1.69
N PHE A 22 -3.98 -7.83 -2.45
CA PHE A 22 -4.92 -6.76 -2.76
C PHE A 22 -5.13 -6.67 -4.27
N GLY A 23 -6.38 -6.83 -4.71
CA GLY A 23 -6.83 -6.47 -6.05
C GLY A 23 -7.65 -5.19 -6.01
N ILE A 24 -7.13 -4.12 -6.60
CA ILE A 24 -7.74 -2.79 -6.56
C ILE A 24 -8.29 -2.45 -7.93
N GLY A 25 -9.62 -2.39 -8.03
CA GLY A 25 -10.31 -1.97 -9.24
C GLY A 25 -10.68 -0.50 -9.19
N VAL A 26 -10.56 0.20 -10.31
CA VAL A 26 -10.97 1.59 -10.45
C VAL A 26 -11.96 1.72 -11.60
N GLY A 27 -13.23 1.94 -11.26
CA GLY A 27 -14.29 2.12 -12.23
C GLY A 27 -15.53 2.71 -11.58
N ILE A 28 -16.62 2.77 -12.34
CA ILE A 28 -17.93 3.16 -11.83
C ILE A 28 -18.58 1.99 -11.06
N ILE A 29 -19.47 2.33 -10.15
CA ILE A 29 -20.44 1.41 -9.56
C ILE A 29 -21.75 1.70 -10.29
N THR A 30 -22.40 0.66 -10.79
CA THR A 30 -23.61 0.78 -11.62
C THR A 30 -24.91 0.52 -10.84
N THR A 31 -24.80 0.09 -9.59
CA THR A 31 -25.92 -0.11 -8.67
C THR A 31 -25.92 0.96 -7.58
N GLU A 32 -27.00 1.02 -6.80
CA GLU A 32 -27.01 1.84 -5.60
C GLU A 32 -25.94 1.37 -4.61
N ILE A 33 -25.28 2.34 -3.96
CA ILE A 33 -24.31 2.05 -2.91
C ILE A 33 -25.09 1.83 -1.61
N ALA A 34 -25.23 0.56 -1.24
CA ALA A 34 -25.83 0.15 0.02
C ALA A 34 -24.78 0.06 1.14
N ARG A 35 -25.25 -0.10 2.39
CA ARG A 35 -24.36 -0.37 3.54
C ARG A 35 -23.64 -1.72 3.38
N ASP A 36 -24.32 -2.71 2.83
CA ASP A 36 -23.77 -4.03 2.58
C ASP A 36 -23.22 -4.11 1.15
N ALA A 37 -22.08 -4.80 0.98
CA ALA A 37 -21.49 -4.99 -0.34
C ALA A 37 -22.30 -5.96 -1.23
N ILE A 38 -23.27 -6.67 -0.65
CA ILE A 38 -24.14 -7.60 -1.37
C ILE A 38 -25.05 -6.80 -2.30
N GLY A 39 -25.00 -7.10 -3.60
CA GLY A 39 -25.76 -6.38 -4.61
C GLY A 39 -25.11 -5.08 -5.11
N ILE A 40 -23.93 -4.71 -4.60
CA ILE A 40 -23.12 -3.65 -5.23
C ILE A 40 -22.38 -4.24 -6.42
N ASP A 41 -22.55 -3.62 -7.58
CA ASP A 41 -21.99 -4.12 -8.83
C ASP A 41 -21.44 -2.99 -9.74
N GLY A 42 -20.60 -3.38 -10.69
CA GLY A 42 -20.07 -2.50 -11.73
C GLY A 42 -18.58 -2.72 -12.03
N PRO A 43 -18.05 -2.01 -13.04
CA PRO A 43 -16.65 -2.10 -13.47
C PRO A 43 -15.62 -2.05 -12.34
N ALA A 44 -15.84 -1.26 -11.28
CA ALA A 44 -14.95 -1.22 -10.13
C ALA A 44 -14.76 -2.60 -9.46
N PHE A 45 -15.83 -3.37 -9.29
CA PHE A 45 -15.79 -4.70 -8.68
C PHE A 45 -15.24 -5.75 -9.64
N TYR A 46 -15.60 -5.66 -10.93
CA TYR A 46 -15.05 -6.54 -11.96
C TYR A 46 -13.53 -6.40 -12.05
N ASP A 47 -13.03 -5.18 -12.14
CA ASP A 47 -11.61 -4.89 -12.21
C ASP A 47 -10.87 -5.24 -10.91
N SER A 48 -11.51 -5.05 -9.74
CA SER A 48 -10.94 -5.47 -8.46
C SER A 48 -10.75 -6.99 -8.40
N ARG A 49 -11.75 -7.77 -8.84
CA ARG A 49 -11.64 -9.23 -8.96
C ARG A 49 -10.54 -9.63 -9.93
N ARG A 50 -10.51 -9.03 -11.12
CA ARG A 50 -9.47 -9.32 -12.12
C ARG A 50 -8.07 -9.02 -11.59
N ALA A 51 -7.89 -7.88 -10.93
CA ALA A 51 -6.63 -7.49 -10.31
C ALA A 51 -6.21 -8.50 -9.22
N LEU A 52 -7.15 -8.95 -8.38
CA LEU A 52 -6.87 -9.92 -7.33
C LEU A 52 -6.44 -11.28 -7.90
N GLU A 53 -7.17 -11.77 -8.91
CA GLU A 53 -6.83 -13.04 -9.56
C GLU A 53 -5.48 -12.96 -10.28
N GLN A 54 -5.17 -11.83 -10.92
CA GLN A 54 -3.86 -11.62 -11.53
C GLN A 54 -2.74 -11.54 -10.48
N ALA A 55 -2.98 -10.87 -9.35
CA ALA A 55 -2.04 -10.81 -8.23
C ALA A 55 -1.73 -12.21 -7.69
N LYS A 56 -2.74 -13.06 -7.54
CA LYS A 56 -2.57 -14.47 -7.14
C LYS A 56 -1.69 -15.24 -8.13
N ARG A 57 -2.00 -15.15 -9.43
CA ARG A 57 -1.27 -15.85 -10.50
C ARG A 57 0.20 -15.45 -10.58
N GLU A 58 0.48 -14.17 -10.37
CA GLU A 58 1.84 -13.63 -10.49
C GLU A 58 2.62 -13.62 -9.17
N GLY A 59 2.01 -14.08 -8.07
CA GLY A 59 2.63 -14.00 -6.74
C GLY A 59 2.86 -12.58 -6.25
N ARG A 60 2.05 -11.60 -6.68
CA ARG A 60 2.17 -10.18 -6.29
C ARG A 60 1.29 -9.87 -5.08
N GLU A 61 1.75 -8.95 -4.24
CA GLU A 61 1.01 -8.46 -3.07
C GLU A 61 -0.13 -7.52 -3.48
N VAL A 62 0.12 -6.63 -4.43
CA VAL A 62 -0.83 -5.59 -4.85
C VAL A 62 -0.92 -5.55 -6.37
N ARG A 63 -2.14 -5.49 -6.89
CA ARG A 63 -2.43 -5.19 -8.30
C ARG A 63 -3.55 -4.16 -8.42
N PHE A 64 -3.39 -3.27 -9.39
CA PHE A 64 -4.39 -2.30 -9.82
C PHE A 64 -4.89 -2.66 -11.21
N GLN A 65 -6.16 -2.38 -11.45
CA GLN A 65 -6.79 -2.49 -12.76
C GLN A 65 -7.83 -1.39 -12.94
N GLY A 66 -7.94 -0.90 -14.18
CA GLY A 66 -9.02 -0.02 -14.59
C GLY A 66 -8.63 1.45 -14.57
N LEU A 67 -7.35 1.80 -14.34
CA LEU A 67 -6.88 3.19 -14.42
C LEU A 67 -6.58 3.65 -15.87
N GLY A 68 -6.58 2.72 -16.82
CA GLY A 68 -6.06 2.91 -18.18
C GLY A 68 -4.71 2.24 -18.34
N GLU A 69 -4.37 1.76 -19.55
CA GLU A 69 -3.23 0.86 -19.77
C GLU A 69 -1.88 1.41 -19.26
N GLU A 70 -1.54 2.64 -19.62
CA GLU A 70 -0.28 3.27 -19.21
C GLU A 70 -0.20 3.47 -17.69
N LEU A 71 -1.29 3.95 -17.09
CA LEU A 71 -1.31 4.21 -15.65
C LEU A 71 -1.35 2.90 -14.84
N ASP A 72 -2.12 1.90 -15.29
CA ASP A 72 -2.12 0.55 -14.73
C ASP A 72 -0.70 -0.04 -14.78
N MET A 73 0.03 0.11 -15.89
CA MET A 73 1.42 -0.33 -16.01
C MET A 73 2.33 0.38 -15.00
N ALA A 74 2.27 1.71 -14.93
CA ALA A 74 3.12 2.51 -14.06
C ALA A 74 2.88 2.20 -12.57
N VAL A 75 1.62 2.20 -12.12
CA VAL A 75 1.30 1.94 -10.70
C VAL A 75 1.61 0.48 -10.32
N ASN A 76 1.36 -0.48 -11.20
CA ASN A 76 1.67 -1.88 -10.89
C ASN A 76 3.17 -2.14 -10.84
N THR A 77 3.96 -1.46 -11.68
CA THR A 77 5.43 -1.54 -11.62
C THR A 77 5.94 -0.95 -10.33
N LEU A 78 5.45 0.23 -9.94
CA LEU A 78 5.81 0.86 -8.68
C LEU A 78 5.41 0.00 -7.46
N ALA A 79 4.22 -0.61 -7.49
CA ALA A 79 3.75 -1.51 -6.43
C ALA A 79 4.65 -2.75 -6.30
N LEU A 80 5.06 -3.34 -7.42
CA LEU A 80 6.01 -4.46 -7.45
C LEU A 80 7.35 -4.07 -6.82
N LEU A 81 7.91 -2.92 -7.21
CA LEU A 81 9.19 -2.42 -6.68
C LEU A 81 9.10 -2.14 -5.18
N LEU A 82 8.05 -1.45 -4.72
CA LEU A 82 7.82 -1.20 -3.29
C LEU A 82 7.69 -2.51 -2.49
N SER A 83 6.98 -3.49 -3.03
CA SER A 83 6.82 -4.80 -2.39
C SER A 83 8.17 -5.51 -2.30
N ALA A 84 8.97 -5.52 -3.38
CA ALA A 84 10.30 -6.14 -3.39
C ALA A 84 11.23 -5.53 -2.34
N LEU A 85 11.21 -4.19 -2.19
CA LEU A 85 12.05 -3.48 -1.22
C LEU A 85 11.62 -3.69 0.24
N THR A 86 10.33 -4.00 0.47
CA THR A 86 9.74 -4.04 1.83
C THR A 86 9.31 -5.42 2.33
N SER A 87 9.29 -6.43 1.44
CA SER A 87 8.79 -7.79 1.72
C SER A 87 9.57 -8.56 2.79
N GLN A 88 10.87 -8.31 2.94
CA GLN A 88 11.75 -9.04 3.85
C GLN A 88 11.97 -8.33 5.19
N ARG A 89 11.14 -7.33 5.51
CA ARG A 89 11.26 -6.60 6.78
C ARG A 89 11.06 -7.55 7.95
N THR A 90 12.00 -7.52 8.89
CA THR A 90 11.84 -8.22 10.16
C THR A 90 10.75 -7.55 11.00
N GLU A 91 10.20 -8.28 11.97
CA GLU A 91 9.21 -7.74 12.90
C GLU A 91 9.70 -6.44 13.57
N ARG A 92 10.97 -6.41 14.00
CA ARG A 92 11.59 -5.22 14.57
C ARG A 92 11.69 -4.06 13.58
N GLN A 93 12.05 -4.32 12.33
CA GLN A 93 12.10 -3.29 11.30
C GLN A 93 10.71 -2.72 11.01
N PHE A 94 9.71 -3.59 10.99
CA PHE A 94 8.31 -3.22 10.78
C PHE A 94 7.76 -2.33 11.91
N GLU A 95 7.98 -2.72 13.17
CA GLU A 95 7.63 -1.94 14.35
C GLU A 95 8.25 -0.53 14.31
N VAL A 96 9.55 -0.45 14.04
CA VAL A 96 10.27 0.85 14.00
C VAL A 96 9.76 1.72 12.86
N VAL A 97 9.50 1.16 11.67
CA VAL A 97 8.92 1.88 10.53
C VAL A 97 7.52 2.41 10.88
N GLY A 98 6.65 1.59 11.46
CA GLY A 98 5.30 1.98 11.85
C GLY A 98 5.29 3.07 12.91
N LEU A 99 6.16 2.99 13.92
CA LEU A 99 6.32 4.04 14.93
C LEU A 99 6.89 5.32 14.34
N TYR A 100 7.86 5.24 13.45
CA TYR A 100 8.43 6.42 12.80
C TYR A 100 7.39 7.14 11.93
N ARG A 101 6.54 6.39 11.21
CA ARG A 101 5.43 6.98 10.46
C ARG A 101 4.45 7.74 11.36
N LYS A 102 4.19 7.25 12.59
CA LYS A 102 3.28 7.89 13.56
C LYS A 102 3.91 9.08 14.30
N LEU A 103 5.18 8.97 14.69
CA LEU A 103 5.84 9.92 15.61
C LEU A 103 6.71 10.95 14.88
N GLY A 104 7.11 10.66 13.64
CA GLY A 104 7.80 11.57 12.72
C GLY A 104 9.26 11.89 13.04
N THR A 105 9.80 11.47 14.19
CA THR A 105 11.19 11.80 14.56
C THR A 105 11.91 10.64 15.23
N HIS A 106 13.22 10.53 14.98
CA HIS A 106 14.10 9.52 15.59
C HIS A 106 14.10 9.62 17.11
N ALA A 107 14.02 10.83 17.66
CA ALA A 107 14.00 11.07 19.10
C ALA A 107 12.76 10.48 19.78
N ARG A 108 11.57 10.69 19.20
CA ARG A 108 10.33 10.17 19.76
C ARG A 108 10.23 8.65 19.65
N VAL A 109 10.65 8.08 18.54
CA VAL A 109 10.70 6.61 18.37
C VAL A 109 11.70 5.97 19.33
N ALA A 110 12.88 6.58 19.50
CA ALA A 110 13.89 6.11 20.44
C ALA A 110 13.37 6.11 21.89
N GLN A 111 12.67 7.17 22.28
CA GLN A 111 12.03 7.29 23.59
C GLN A 111 10.95 6.22 23.79
N GLU A 112 10.05 6.05 22.81
CA GLU A 112 8.98 5.05 22.85
C GLU A 112 9.51 3.63 23.01
N LEU A 113 10.62 3.30 22.32
CA LEU A 113 11.20 1.97 22.29
C LEU A 113 12.28 1.72 23.34
N GLY A 114 12.66 2.74 24.13
CA GLY A 114 13.76 2.63 25.10
C GLY A 114 15.13 2.35 24.47
N VAL A 115 15.38 2.83 23.24
CA VAL A 115 16.64 2.61 22.50
C VAL A 115 17.34 3.93 22.14
N SER A 116 18.55 3.86 21.58
CA SER A 116 19.26 5.05 21.10
C SER A 116 18.71 5.56 19.76
N ARG A 117 18.84 6.86 19.48
CA ARG A 117 18.51 7.44 18.16
C ARG A 117 19.30 6.78 17.02
N ALA A 118 20.56 6.43 17.27
CA ALA A 118 21.41 5.73 16.32
C ALA A 118 20.87 4.33 15.98
N SER A 119 20.32 3.61 16.96
CA SER A 119 19.65 2.33 16.73
C SER A 119 18.43 2.51 15.81
N VAL A 120 17.59 3.51 16.06
CA VAL A 120 16.44 3.82 15.19
C VAL A 120 16.89 4.13 13.76
N THR A 121 17.89 4.99 13.59
CA THR A 121 18.43 5.32 12.25
C THR A 121 18.94 4.09 11.51
N LYS A 122 19.72 3.24 12.19
CA LYS A 122 20.25 2.00 11.61
C LYS A 122 19.11 1.07 11.19
N THR A 123 18.08 0.92 12.01
CA THR A 123 16.93 0.07 11.70
C THR A 123 16.11 0.63 10.54
N LEU A 124 15.85 1.93 10.47
CA LEU A 124 15.12 2.55 9.35
C LEU A 124 15.88 2.41 8.02
N SER A 125 17.19 2.59 8.05
CA SER A 125 18.05 2.38 6.88
C SER A 125 17.99 0.93 6.41
N ALA A 126 18.15 -0.04 7.32
CA ALA A 126 18.05 -1.46 7.01
C ALA A 126 16.64 -1.88 6.53
N ALA A 127 15.61 -1.18 7.00
CA ALA A 127 14.23 -1.38 6.57
C ALA A 127 13.89 -0.70 5.24
N GLN A 128 14.85 -0.05 4.57
CA GLN A 128 14.62 0.74 3.36
C GLN A 128 13.52 1.81 3.55
N TRP A 129 13.60 2.58 4.63
CA TRP A 129 12.63 3.65 4.91
C TRP A 129 12.51 4.66 3.76
N GLU A 130 13.60 5.01 3.09
CA GLU A 130 13.56 5.93 1.93
C GLU A 130 12.65 5.44 0.80
N ALA A 131 12.49 4.13 0.63
CA ALA A 131 11.57 3.55 -0.35
C ALA A 131 10.10 3.95 -0.10
N VAL A 132 9.76 4.33 1.14
CA VAL A 132 8.44 4.89 1.49
C VAL A 132 8.14 6.17 0.71
N GLY A 133 9.15 6.90 0.22
CA GLY A 133 8.94 8.01 -0.71
C GLY A 133 8.20 7.60 -1.99
N GLY A 134 8.34 6.35 -2.44
CA GLY A 134 7.57 5.82 -3.56
C GLY A 134 6.06 5.69 -3.27
N GLU A 135 5.66 5.56 -2.00
CA GLU A 135 4.25 5.60 -1.58
C GLU A 135 3.60 6.96 -1.92
N GLU A 136 4.37 8.05 -1.86
CA GLU A 136 3.89 9.38 -2.23
C GLU A 136 3.74 9.54 -3.75
N THR A 137 4.69 9.03 -4.53
CA THR A 137 4.56 8.97 -6.00
C THR A 137 3.33 8.15 -6.40
N MET A 138 3.11 6.99 -5.77
CA MET A 138 1.91 6.16 -5.97
C MET A 138 0.64 6.96 -5.73
N ARG A 139 0.58 7.68 -4.61
CA ARG A 139 -0.57 8.52 -4.24
C ARG A 139 -0.84 9.59 -5.30
N LYS A 140 0.19 10.26 -5.80
CA LYS A 140 0.07 11.28 -6.86
C LYS A 140 -0.43 10.67 -8.17
N LEU A 141 0.16 9.56 -8.62
CA LEU A 141 -0.27 8.86 -9.84
C LEU A 141 -1.76 8.47 -9.76
N LEU A 142 -2.21 7.93 -8.62
CA LEU A 142 -3.61 7.57 -8.41
C LEU A 142 -4.58 8.77 -8.33
N THR A 143 -4.09 10.01 -8.26
CA THR A 143 -4.91 11.23 -8.35
C THR A 143 -5.05 11.80 -9.76
N LEU A 144 -4.19 11.40 -10.71
CA LEU A 144 -4.16 11.98 -12.06
C LEU A 144 -5.44 11.72 -12.86
N ARG A 145 -6.17 10.63 -12.56
CA ARG A 145 -7.43 10.29 -13.24
C ARG A 145 -8.66 11.13 -12.81
N ARG A 146 -8.46 12.29 -12.19
CA ARG A 146 -9.54 13.27 -11.92
C ARG A 146 -9.86 14.18 -13.12
N LEU A 147 -9.18 14.02 -14.26
CA LEU A 147 -9.26 14.95 -15.41
C LEU A 147 -9.75 14.29 -16.72
N GLY A 148 -10.66 13.34 -16.65
CA GLY A 148 -11.32 12.76 -17.83
C GLY A 148 -12.81 12.66 -17.62
#